data_AF-A0A838TKW6-F1
#
_entry.id   AF-A0A838TKW6-F1
#
_cell.length_a   1.000
_cell.length_b   1.000
_cell.length_c   1.000
_cell.angle_alpha   90.00
_cell.angle_beta   90.00
_cell.angle_gamma   90.00
#
_symmetry.space_group_name_H-M   'P 1'
#
loop_
_entity.id
_entity.type
_entity.pdbx_description
1 polymer ?
#
loop_
_entity_poly.entity_id
_entity_poly.type
_entity_poly.pdbx_seq_one_letter_code
_entity_poly.pdbx_strand_id
1 'polypeptide(L)' 'MIDTVAKPRTKVKTKTERPKLHKVILVNDDFTPREFVVTVLKAEFRMTEDQAHKVMITAHRRGVCVVAVFTKDVAETK' A
#
# COMPACT_ATOMS: atom_id res chain seq x y z
N MET A 1 26.35 49.75 30.03
CA MET A 1 25.13 48.92 30.09
C MET A 1 25.33 47.78 29.09
N ILE A 2 25.24 46.53 29.53
CA ILE A 2 25.45 45.35 28.67
C ILE A 2 24.12 45.01 28.02
N ASP A 3 24.00 45.36 26.74
CA ASP A 3 22.86 44.95 25.92
C ASP A 3 22.94 43.45 25.67
N THR A 4 22.14 42.72 26.44
CA THR A 4 22.06 41.26 26.37
C THR A 4 21.26 40.91 25.13
N VAL A 5 21.94 40.57 24.03
CA VAL A 5 21.29 40.12 22.79
C VAL A 5 20.60 38.79 23.06
N ALA A 6 19.29 38.84 23.26
CA ALA A 6 18.46 37.64 23.46
C ALA A 6 18.46 36.78 22.18
N LYS A 7 19.09 35.60 22.27
CA LYS A 7 19.07 34.59 21.20
C LYS A 7 17.60 34.23 20.86
N PRO A 8 17.17 34.33 19.60
CA PRO A 8 15.79 34.02 19.23
C PRO A 8 15.51 32.53 19.49
N ARG A 9 14.47 32.25 20.29
CA ARG A 9 13.97 30.88 20.50
C ARG A 9 13.44 30.31 19.19
N THR A 10 14.05 29.23 18.73
CA THR A 10 13.64 28.51 17.52
C THR A 10 12.22 27.96 17.73
N LYS A 11 11.24 28.49 16.99
CA LYS A 11 9.88 27.92 16.97
C LYS A 11 9.94 26.57 16.26
N VAL A 12 9.81 25.48 17.02
CA VAL A 12 9.73 24.13 16.46
C VAL A 12 8.41 24.02 15.69
N LYS A 13 8.48 24.00 14.35
CA LYS A 13 7.33 23.62 13.53
C LYS A 13 7.13 22.11 13.67
N THR A 14 6.00 21.71 14.24
CA THR A 14 5.57 20.30 14.28
C THR A 14 5.48 19.80 12.83
N LYS A 15 6.38 18.92 12.42
CA LYS A 15 6.29 18.25 11.12
C LYS A 15 5.27 17.13 11.26
N THR A 16 4.23 17.16 10.43
CA THR A 16 3.29 16.04 10.31
C THR A 16 4.06 14.82 9.79
N GLU A 17 3.91 13.69 10.48
CA GLU A 17 4.49 12.42 10.03
C GLU A 17 3.84 12.00 8.71
N ARG A 18 4.64 11.44 7.79
CA ARG A 18 4.09 10.87 6.55
C ARG A 18 3.20 9.67 6.89
N PRO A 19 2.03 9.51 6.24
CA PRO A 19 1.15 8.36 6.51
C PRO A 19 1.86 7.02 6.30
N LYS A 20 1.64 6.07 7.22
CA LYS A 20 2.15 4.70 7.07
C LYS A 20 1.40 3.98 5.96
N LEU A 21 2.15 3.44 5.01
CA LEU A 21 1.61 2.68 3.90
C LEU A 21 1.48 1.19 4.26
N HIS A 22 0.44 0.55 3.75
CA HIS A 22 0.03 -0.83 4.00
C HIS A 22 -0.07 -1.57 2.67
N LYS A 23 0.40 -2.82 2.67
CA LYS A 23 0.36 -3.69 1.49
C LYS A 23 -0.94 -4.49 1.48
N VAL A 24 -1.65 -4.49 0.36
CA VAL A 24 -2.73 -5.44 0.09
C VAL A 24 -2.11 -6.66 -0.59
N ILE A 25 -2.35 -7.84 -0.03
CA ILE A 25 -1.65 -9.08 -0.42
C ILE A 25 -2.68 -10.10 -0.89
N LEU A 26 -2.45 -10.66 -2.08
CA LEU A 26 -3.13 -11.85 -2.56
C LEU A 26 -2.39 -13.07 -2.03
N VAL A 27 -3.09 -13.92 -1.29
CA VAL A 27 -2.58 -15.21 -0.80
C VAL A 27 -3.11 -16.31 -1.71
N ASN A 28 -2.25 -17.26 -2.08
CA ASN A 28 -2.65 -18.42 -2.88
C ASN A 28 -3.38 -19.46 -2.04
N ASP A 29 -4.35 -20.12 -2.66
CA ASP A 29 -5.07 -21.28 -2.16
C ASP A 29 -5.33 -22.27 -3.32
N ASP A 30 -5.83 -23.47 -2.99
CA ASP A 30 -6.01 -24.56 -3.96
C ASP A 30 -7.46 -24.71 -4.48
N PHE A 31 -8.37 -23.80 -4.08
CA PHE A 31 -9.81 -23.92 -4.36
C PHE A 31 -10.34 -22.80 -5.26
N THR A 32 -9.79 -21.60 -5.16
CA THR A 32 -10.27 -20.43 -5.90
C THR A 32 -9.86 -20.51 -7.38
N PRO A 33 -10.82 -20.49 -8.33
CA PRO A 33 -10.49 -20.55 -9.76
C PRO A 33 -9.65 -19.36 -10.22
N ARG A 34 -8.66 -19.61 -11.10
CA ARG A 34 -7.74 -18.57 -11.61
C ARG A 34 -8.47 -17.42 -12.30
N GLU A 35 -9.46 -17.74 -13.14
CA GLU A 35 -10.27 -16.74 -13.85
C GLU A 35 -11.08 -15.85 -12.90
N PHE A 36 -11.53 -16.41 -11.77
CA PHE A 36 -12.21 -15.64 -10.74
C PHE A 36 -11.25 -14.63 -10.10
N VAL A 37 -10.05 -15.07 -9.73
CA VAL A 37 -9.01 -14.19 -9.18
C VAL A 37 -8.67 -13.06 -10.14
N VAL A 38 -8.45 -13.37 -11.43
CA VAL A 38 -8.16 -12.35 -12.46
C VAL A 38 -9.31 -11.35 -12.57
N THR A 39 -10.56 -11.83 -12.57
CA THR A 39 -11.75 -10.96 -12.61
C THR A 39 -11.81 -10.01 -11.42
N VAL A 40 -11.56 -10.50 -10.19
CA VAL A 40 -11.52 -9.68 -8.97
C VAL A 40 -10.41 -8.64 -9.04
N LEU A 41 -9.20 -9.02 -9.47
CA LEU A 41 -8.08 -8.10 -9.60
C LEU A 41 -8.35 -6.96 -10.60
N LYS A 42 -9.05 -7.26 -11.70
CA LYS A 42 -9.48 -6.26 -12.68
C LYS A 42 -10.56 -5.33 -12.12
N ALA A 43 -11.57 -5.87 -11.43
CA ALA A 43 -12.68 -5.09 -10.91
C ALA A 43 -12.25 -4.17 -9.75
N GLU A 44 -11.53 -4.72 -8.77
CA GLU A 44 -11.24 -4.02 -7.53
C GLU A 44 -9.99 -3.13 -7.61
N PHE A 45 -8.96 -3.58 -8.34
CA PHE A 45 -7.68 -2.87 -8.44
C PHE A 45 -7.47 -2.22 -9.80
N ARG A 46 -8.46 -2.29 -10.71
CA ARG A 46 -8.43 -1.68 -12.04
C ARG A 46 -7.22 -2.12 -12.86
N MET A 47 -6.76 -3.35 -12.66
CA MET A 47 -5.65 -3.93 -13.40
C MET A 47 -6.08 -4.28 -14.83
N THR A 48 -5.12 -4.24 -15.76
CA THR A 48 -5.32 -4.88 -17.07
C THR A 48 -5.30 -6.41 -16.93
N GLU A 49 -5.79 -7.12 -17.95
CA GLU A 49 -5.74 -8.58 -18.04
C GLU A 49 -4.33 -9.14 -17.74
N ASP A 50 -3.33 -8.62 -18.46
CA ASP A 50 -1.94 -9.06 -18.32
C ASP A 50 -1.36 -8.80 -16.93
N GLN A 51 -1.72 -7.67 -16.31
CA GLN A 51 -1.28 -7.34 -14.95
C GLN A 51 -1.90 -8.29 -13.94
N ALA A 52 -3.22 -8.50 -14.02
CA ALA A 52 -3.94 -9.40 -13.13
C ALA A 52 -3.43 -10.85 -13.25
N HIS A 53 -3.20 -11.32 -14.47
CA HIS A 53 -2.65 -12.65 -14.70
C HIS A 53 -1.23 -12.81 -14.14
N LYS A 54 -0.37 -11.78 -14.27
CA LYS A 54 0.98 -11.77 -13.67
C LYS A 54 0.94 -11.81 -12.14
N VAL A 55 0.04 -11.07 -11.51
CA VAL A 55 -0.14 -11.09 -10.05
C VAL A 55 -0.63 -12.45 -9.60
N MET A 56 -1.67 -12.99 -10.26
CA MET A 56 -2.24 -14.29 -9.95
C MET A 56 -1.21 -15.42 -10.07
N ILE A 57 -0.47 -15.50 -11.19
CA ILE A 57 0.53 -16.57 -11.37
C ILE A 57 1.71 -16.44 -10.38
N THR A 58 2.01 -15.22 -9.94
CA THR A 58 3.04 -14.96 -8.93
C THR A 58 2.60 -15.50 -7.58
N ALA A 59 1.36 -15.20 -7.16
CA ALA A 59 0.79 -15.75 -5.93
C ALA A 59 0.76 -17.28 -6.01
N HIS A 60 0.29 -17.84 -7.12
CA HIS A 60 0.23 -19.28 -7.33
C HIS A 60 1.59 -19.99 -7.17
N ARG A 61 2.66 -19.39 -7.68
CA ARG A 61 4.01 -19.99 -7.61
C ARG A 61 4.75 -19.72 -6.29
N ARG A 62 4.45 -18.61 -5.62
CA ARG A 62 5.22 -18.13 -4.45
C ARG A 62 4.43 -18.13 -3.15
N GLY A 63 3.17 -18.55 -3.17
CA GLY A 63 2.26 -18.52 -2.03
C GLY A 63 1.59 -17.16 -1.81
N VAL A 64 2.24 -16.05 -2.16
CA VAL A 64 1.71 -14.69 -1.97
C VAL A 64 2.17 -13.72 -3.06
N CYS A 65 1.40 -12.66 -3.29
CA CYS A 65 1.79 -11.54 -4.15
C CYS A 65 1.25 -10.21 -3.59
N VAL A 66 2.06 -9.14 -3.65
CA VAL A 66 1.58 -7.79 -3.31
C VAL A 66 0.81 -7.22 -4.50
N VAL A 67 -0.45 -6.85 -4.26
CA VAL A 67 -1.36 -6.32 -5.29
C VAL A 67 -1.21 -4.81 -5.39
N ALA A 68 -1.24 -4.12 -4.24
CA ALA A 68 -1.20 -2.68 -4.16
C ALA A 68 -0.68 -2.19 -2.79
N VAL A 69 -0.37 -0.89 -2.70
CA VAL A 69 0.09 -0.24 -1.48
C VAL A 69 -0.72 1.03 -1.26
N PHE A 70 -1.41 1.12 -0.12
CA PHE A 70 -2.31 2.23 0.21
C PHE A 70 -2.09 2.74 1.63
N THR A 71 -2.78 3.82 2.02
CA THR A 71 -2.97 4.14 3.45
C THR A 71 -3.82 3.07 4.11
N LYS A 72 -3.76 2.98 5.44
CA LYS A 72 -4.44 1.93 6.23
C LYS A 72 -5.92 1.77 5.86
N ASP A 73 -6.69 2.86 5.95
CA ASP A 73 -8.14 2.81 5.76
C ASP A 73 -8.55 2.35 4.35
N VAL A 74 -7.79 2.79 3.34
CA VAL A 74 -8.00 2.37 1.95
C VAL A 74 -7.60 0.92 1.74
N ALA A 75 -6.50 0.47 2.37
CA ALA A 75 -6.04 -0.91 2.30
C ALA A 75 -7.02 -1.88 2.99
N GLU A 76 -7.66 -1.49 4.10
CA GLU A 76 -8.64 -2.33 4.81
C GLU A 76 -9.97 -2.46 4.08
N THR A 77 -10.30 -1.48 3.23
CA THR A 77 -11.53 -1.50 2.40
C THR A 77 -11.34 -2.33 1.12
N LYS A 78 -10.09 -2.71 0.79
CA LYS A 78 -9.72 -3.42 -0.43
C LYS A 78 -9.35 -4.86 -0.15
#